data_AF-A0AAW7RN38-F1
#
_entry.id   AF-A0AAW7RN38-F1
#
_cell.length_a   1.000
_cell.length_b   1.000
_cell.length_c   1.000
_cell.angle_alpha   90.00
_cell.angle_beta   90.00
_cell.angle_gamma   90.00
#
_symmetry.space_group_name_H-M   'P 1'
#
loop_
_entity.id
_entity.type
_entity.pdbx_description
1 polymer ?
#
loop_
_entity_poly.entity_id
_entity_poly.type
_entity_poly.pdbx_seq_one_letter_code
_entity_poly.pdbx_strand_id
1 'polypeptide(L)'
;MHASYNIFLAVGILLVAVLRAMRWRSAKARGLSPAQFARENGTSPQKLRATGEQMRWLGRILFIVPFVLGLGLAIHPKSPGSVLAAEFIACVIIFGGLGLLFLWVARKNEALARDIEMLP
;
A
#
# COMPACT_ATOMS: atom_id res chain seq x y z
N MET A 1 17.49 -21.03 12.25
CA MET A 1 17.00 -21.49 10.93
C MET A 1 15.84 -20.62 10.38
N HIS A 2 15.85 -19.29 10.56
CA HIS A 2 14.78 -18.40 10.07
C HIS A 2 15.24 -17.40 8.98
N ALA A 3 16.52 -17.04 8.95
CA ALA A 3 17.04 -16.06 8.01
C ALA A 3 17.01 -16.56 6.55
N SER A 4 17.38 -17.82 6.31
CA SER A 4 17.36 -18.42 4.97
C SER A 4 15.95 -18.49 4.38
N TYR A 5 14.95 -18.87 5.17
CA TYR A 5 13.55 -18.89 4.74
C TYR A 5 13.03 -17.50 4.34
N ASN A 6 13.33 -16.48 5.16
CA ASN A 6 12.96 -15.10 4.84
C ASN A 6 13.63 -14.58 3.57
N ILE A 7 14.89 -14.97 3.32
CA ILE A 7 15.60 -14.62 2.08
C ILE A 7 14.95 -15.30 0.86
N PHE A 8 14.66 -16.60 0.93
CA PHE A 8 13.97 -17.31 -0.17
C PHE A 8 12.59 -16.71 -0.47
N LEU A 9 11.84 -16.35 0.57
CA LEU A 9 10.53 -15.72 0.42
C LEU A 9 10.64 -14.32 -0.19
N ALA A 10 11.62 -13.53 0.23
CA ALA A 10 11.91 -12.21 -0.35
C ALA A 10 12.32 -12.31 -1.84
N VAL A 11 13.20 -13.26 -2.18
CA VAL A 11 13.62 -13.51 -3.57
C VAL A 11 12.44 -13.96 -4.43
N GLY A 12 11.58 -14.85 -3.91
CA GLY A 12 10.37 -15.28 -4.60
C GLY A 12 9.41 -14.13 -4.89
N ILE A 13 9.14 -13.28 -3.91
CA ILE A 13 8.29 -12.08 -4.08
C ILE A 13 8.90 -11.13 -5.12
N LEU A 14 10.22 -10.89 -5.04
CA LEU A 14 10.92 -10.02 -5.98
C LEU A 14 10.84 -10.56 -7.41
N LEU A 15 11.05 -11.87 -7.60
CA LEU A 15 11.02 -12.51 -8.91
C LEU A 15 9.62 -12.43 -9.53
N VAL A 16 8.56 -12.65 -8.75
CA VAL A 16 7.16 -12.46 -9.19
C VAL A 16 6.90 -11.01 -9.57
N ALA A 17 7.37 -10.04 -8.78
CA ALA A 17 7.20 -8.62 -9.06
C ALA A 17 7.91 -8.21 -10.36
N VAL A 18 9.14 -8.69 -10.58
CA VAL A 18 9.92 -8.44 -11.80
C VAL A 18 9.23 -9.04 -13.03
N LEU A 19 8.78 -10.30 -12.94
CA LEU A 19 8.03 -10.95 -14.02
C LEU A 19 6.75 -10.18 -14.37
N ARG A 20 6.01 -9.72 -13.35
CA ARG A 20 4.80 -8.91 -13.56
C ARG A 20 5.12 -7.56 -14.21
N ALA A 21 6.19 -6.90 -13.79
CA ALA A 21 6.64 -5.65 -14.38
C ALA A 21 7.08 -5.82 -15.85
N MET A 22 7.78 -6.90 -16.18
CA MET A 22 8.14 -7.22 -17.55
C MET A 22 6.91 -7.49 -18.41
N ARG A 23 5.96 -8.31 -17.93
CA ARG A 23 4.69 -8.56 -18.63
C ARG A 23 3.91 -7.27 -18.89
N TRP A 24 3.86 -6.37 -17.90
CA TRP A 24 3.23 -5.06 -18.05
C TRP A 24 3.93 -4.19 -19.11
N ARG A 25 5.28 -4.14 -19.12
CA ARG A 25 6.03 -3.41 -20.15
C ARG A 25 5.75 -3.95 -21.55
N SER A 26 5.73 -5.27 -21.71
CA SER A 26 5.41 -5.91 -22.98
C SER A 26 3.97 -5.66 -23.42
N ALA A 27 3.00 -5.68 -22.50
CA ALA A 27 1.61 -5.34 -22.79
C ALA A 27 1.44 -3.87 -23.20
N LYS A 28 2.13 -2.96 -22.51
CA LYS A 28 2.15 -1.54 -22.86
C LYS A 28 2.75 -1.29 -24.25
N ALA A 29 3.79 -2.03 -24.63
CA ALA A 29 4.37 -1.97 -25.97
C ALA A 29 3.41 -2.48 -27.07
N ARG A 30 2.45 -3.34 -26.72
CA ARG A 30 1.37 -3.80 -27.60
C ARG A 30 0.15 -2.87 -27.63
N GLY A 31 0.19 -1.75 -26.90
CA GLY A 31 -0.91 -0.79 -26.82
C GLY A 31 -2.05 -1.18 -25.87
N LEU A 32 -1.88 -2.23 -25.05
CA LEU A 32 -2.90 -2.67 -24.09
C LEU A 32 -3.08 -1.63 -22.97
N SER A 33 -4.34 -1.33 -22.67
CA SER A 33 -4.68 -0.49 -21.51
C SER A 33 -4.46 -1.25 -20.19
N PRO A 34 -4.25 -0.54 -19.06
CA PRO A 34 -4.11 -1.18 -17.74
C PRO A 34 -5.29 -2.09 -17.38
N ALA A 35 -6.50 -1.71 -17.78
CA ALA A 35 -7.71 -2.47 -17.53
C ALA A 35 -7.77 -3.76 -18.37
N GLN A 36 -7.37 -3.69 -19.64
CA GLN A 36 -7.31 -4.88 -20.51
C GLN A 36 -6.29 -5.89 -19.99
N PHE A 37 -5.09 -5.42 -19.60
CA PHE A 37 -4.07 -6.27 -18.97
C PHE A 37 -4.56 -6.89 -17.66
N ALA A 38 -5.31 -6.14 -16.85
CA ALA A 38 -5.87 -6.65 -15.60
C ALA A 38 -6.94 -7.73 -15.85
N ARG A 39 -7.81 -7.55 -16.85
CA ARG A 39 -8.81 -8.53 -17.28
C ARG A 39 -8.17 -9.80 -17.84
N GLU A 40 -7.14 -9.69 -18.69
CA GLU A 40 -6.38 -10.83 -19.22
C GLU A 40 -5.68 -11.64 -18.12
N ASN A 41 -5.20 -11.00 -17.06
CA ASN A 41 -4.60 -11.68 -15.91
C ASN A 41 -5.64 -12.17 -14.87
N GLY A 42 -6.92 -12.19 -15.22
CA GLY A 42 -7.99 -12.71 -14.35
C GLY A 42 -8.25 -11.85 -13.10
N THR A 43 -7.91 -10.56 -13.14
CA THR A 43 -8.16 -9.65 -12.01
C THR A 43 -9.64 -9.29 -11.98
N SER A 44 -10.37 -9.75 -10.96
CA SER A 44 -11.78 -9.42 -10.83
C SER A 44 -11.98 -7.97 -10.32
N PRO A 45 -12.92 -7.20 -10.90
CA PRO A 45 -13.25 -5.84 -10.43
C PRO A 45 -13.67 -5.82 -8.95
N GLN A 46 -14.40 -6.86 -8.51
CA GLN A 46 -14.82 -7.02 -7.12
C GLN A 46 -13.63 -7.13 -6.17
N LYS A 47 -12.59 -7.91 -6.53
CA LYS A 47 -11.38 -8.05 -5.71
C LYS A 47 -10.59 -6.75 -5.63
N LEU A 48 -10.54 -5.99 -6.73
CA LEU A 48 -9.92 -4.66 -6.74
C LEU A 48 -10.68 -3.68 -5.84
N ARG A 49 -12.01 -3.69 -5.85
CA ARG A 49 -12.83 -2.88 -4.94
C ARG A 49 -12.61 -3.25 -3.47
N ALA A 50 -12.69 -4.53 -3.13
CA ALA A 50 -12.43 -5.01 -1.77
C ALA A 50 -11.01 -4.63 -1.31
N THR A 51 -10.00 -4.80 -2.17
CA THR A 51 -8.62 -4.39 -1.86
C THR A 51 -8.53 -2.87 -1.70
N GLY A 52 -9.21 -2.08 -2.55
CA GLY A 52 -9.27 -0.63 -2.46
C GLY A 52 -9.90 -0.15 -1.16
N GLU A 53 -11.01 -0.75 -0.74
CA GLU A 53 -11.69 -0.44 0.51
C GLU A 53 -10.82 -0.78 1.73
N GLN A 54 -10.16 -1.94 1.72
CA GLN A 54 -9.23 -2.34 2.77
C GLN A 54 -8.05 -1.35 2.86
N MET A 55 -7.47 -0.96 1.73
CA MET A 55 -6.37 0.03 1.69
C MET A 55 -6.85 1.41 2.18
N ARG A 56 -8.10 1.79 1.88
CA ARG A 56 -8.68 3.04 2.38
C ARG A 56 -8.83 3.01 3.90
N TRP A 57 -9.32 1.92 4.45
CA TRP A 57 -9.44 1.72 5.89
C TRP A 57 -8.08 1.77 6.59
N LEU A 58 -7.10 1.03 6.06
CA LEU A 58 -5.73 1.04 6.57
C LEU A 58 -5.13 2.45 6.50
N GLY A 59 -5.30 3.16 5.38
CA GLY A 59 -4.86 4.53 5.22
C GLY A 59 -5.43 5.46 6.31
N ARG A 60 -6.72 5.34 6.63
CA ARG A 60 -7.37 6.11 7.70
C ARG A 60 -6.82 5.77 9.09
N ILE A 61 -6.64 4.48 9.38
CA ILE A 61 -6.09 4.03 10.67
C ILE A 61 -4.69 4.60 10.88
N LEU A 62 -3.86 4.62 9.84
CA LEU A 62 -2.49 5.14 9.91
C LEU A 62 -2.45 6.63 10.32
N PHE A 63 -3.45 7.44 9.99
CA PHE A 63 -3.52 8.82 10.48
C PHE A 63 -3.79 8.93 11.98
N ILE A 64 -4.44 7.92 12.58
CA ILE A 64 -4.84 7.92 13.99
C ILE A 64 -3.71 7.37 14.89
N VAL A 65 -2.92 6.42 14.37
CA VAL A 65 -1.85 5.73 15.13
C VAL A 65 -0.88 6.69 15.84
N PRO A 66 -0.35 7.76 15.20
CA PRO A 66 0.56 8.70 15.86
C PRO A 66 -0.03 9.35 17.11
N PHE A 67 -1.34 9.66 17.11
CA PHE A 67 -2.02 10.27 18.25
C PHE A 67 -2.15 9.31 19.42
N VAL A 68 -2.47 8.05 19.14
CA VAL A 68 -2.55 7.00 20.17
C VAL A 68 -1.18 6.76 20.79
N LEU A 69 -0.13 6.69 19.98
CA LEU A 69 1.25 6.57 20.46
C LEU A 69 1.69 7.81 21.23
N GLY A 70 1.35 9.01 20.75
CA GLY A 70 1.64 10.28 21.41
C GLY A 70 0.99 10.39 22.80
N LEU A 71 -0.27 9.95 22.93
CA LEU A 71 -0.96 9.85 24.23
C LEU A 71 -0.24 8.91 25.20
N GLY A 72 0.16 7.72 24.74
CA GLY A 72 0.93 6.78 25.56
C GLY A 72 2.29 7.35 26.02
N LEU A 73 2.98 8.03 25.11
CA LEU A 73 4.24 8.71 25.37
C LEU A 73 4.09 9.88 26.36
N ALA A 74 2.95 10.59 26.32
CA ALA A 74 2.66 11.70 27.23
C ALA A 74 2.28 11.24 28.65
N ILE A 75 1.61 10.10 28.79
CA ILE A 75 1.22 9.53 30.10
C ILE A 75 2.44 8.96 30.84
N HIS A 76 3.40 8.38 30.11
CA HIS A 76 4.63 7.83 30.67
C HIS A 76 5.87 8.42 29.98
N PRO A 77 6.21 9.69 30.26
CA PRO A 77 7.33 10.34 29.61
C PRO A 77 8.64 9.68 30.03
N LYS A 78 9.32 9.04 29.07
CA LYS A 78 10.67 8.47 29.26
C LYS A 78 11.79 9.42 28.85
N SER A 79 11.45 10.51 28.17
CA SER A 79 12.37 11.45 27.55
C SER A 79 11.98 12.89 27.88
N PRO A 80 12.89 13.87 27.73
CA PRO A 80 12.55 15.29 27.84
C PRO A 80 11.46 15.70 26.84
N GLY A 81 10.65 16.70 27.19
CA GLY A 81 9.51 17.14 26.37
C GLY A 81 9.85 17.53 24.93
N SER A 82 11.05 18.09 24.69
CA SER A 82 11.53 18.41 23.33
C SER A 82 11.80 17.17 22.47
N VAL A 83 12.30 16.09 23.08
CA VAL A 83 12.55 14.81 22.41
C VAL A 83 11.23 14.11 22.10
N LEU A 84 10.29 14.11 23.04
CA LEU A 84 8.93 13.60 22.86
C LEU A 84 8.20 14.31 21.70
N ALA A 85 8.33 15.64 21.62
CA ALA A 85 7.75 16.41 20.53
C ALA A 85 8.36 16.02 19.16
N ALA A 86 9.68 15.85 19.09
CA ALA A 86 10.36 15.42 17.87
C ALA A 86 9.96 13.99 17.45
N GLU A 87 9.87 13.06 18.40
CA GLU A 87 9.42 11.68 18.17
C GLU A 87 7.97 11.64 17.66
N PHE A 88 7.10 12.46 18.26
CA PHE A 88 5.71 12.58 17.82
C PHE A 88 5.61 13.15 16.39
N ILE A 89 6.34 14.22 16.09
CA ILE A 89 6.38 14.80 14.74
C ILE A 89 6.88 13.78 13.72
N ALA A 90 7.95 13.04 14.03
CA ALA A 90 8.48 11.98 13.17
C ALA A 90 7.43 10.89 12.92
N CYS A 91 6.69 10.47 13.95
CA CYS A 91 5.59 9.52 13.80
C CYS A 91 4.50 10.07 12.87
N VAL A 92 4.05 11.31 13.06
CA VAL A 92 3.04 11.93 12.20
C VAL A 92 3.48 11.96 10.74
N ILE A 93 4.74 12.29 10.47
CA ILE A 93 5.28 12.32 9.10
C ILE A 93 5.29 10.92 8.47
N ILE A 94 5.84 9.92 9.17
CA ILE A 94 5.98 8.56 8.65
C ILE A 94 4.61 7.94 8.40
N PHE A 95 3.75 7.96 9.42
CA PHE A 95 2.43 7.35 9.34
C PHE A 95 1.48 8.15 8.45
N GLY A 96 1.58 9.48 8.42
CA GLY A 96 0.83 10.34 7.50
C GLY A 96 1.21 10.09 6.04
N GLY A 97 2.50 10.00 5.74
CA GLY A 97 3.00 9.63 4.41
C GLY A 97 2.53 8.25 3.96
N LEU A 98 2.61 7.26 4.86
CA LEU A 98 2.12 5.92 4.60
C LEU A 98 0.58 5.90 4.42
N GLY A 99 -0.16 6.64 5.24
CA GLY A 99 -1.61 6.77 5.15
C GLY A 99 -2.05 7.35 3.80
N LEU A 100 -1.37 8.40 3.32
CA LEU A 100 -1.58 8.97 1.99
C LEU A 100 -1.31 7.96 0.87
N LEU A 101 -0.23 7.19 0.97
CA LEU A 101 0.10 6.15 -0.01
C LEU A 101 -1.01 5.10 -0.12
N PHE A 102 -1.53 4.63 1.03
CA PHE A 102 -2.61 3.65 1.08
C PHE A 102 -3.92 4.21 0.49
N LEU A 103 -4.27 5.46 0.80
CA LEU A 103 -5.42 6.14 0.19
C LEU A 103 -5.26 6.33 -1.31
N TRP A 104 -4.04 6.60 -1.78
CA TRP A 104 -3.74 6.72 -3.21
C TRP A 104 -3.89 5.36 -3.93
N VAL A 105 -3.35 4.28 -3.34
CA VAL A 105 -3.54 2.92 -3.86
C VAL A 105 -5.02 2.55 -3.90
N ALA A 106 -5.78 2.87 -2.86
CA ALA A 106 -7.22 2.64 -2.82
C ALA A 106 -7.94 3.30 -4.01
N ARG A 107 -7.64 4.58 -4.27
CA ARG A 107 -8.19 5.32 -5.41
C ARG A 107 -7.80 4.71 -6.75
N LYS A 108 -6.55 4.24 -6.89
CA LYS A 108 -6.08 3.59 -8.12
C LYS A 108 -6.77 2.25 -8.37
N ASN A 109 -6.99 1.45 -7.33
CA ASN A 109 -7.70 0.17 -7.44
C ASN A 109 -9.17 0.37 -7.83
N GLU A 110 -9.85 1.36 -7.25
CA GLU A 110 -11.24 1.68 -7.62
C GLU A 110 -11.36 2.22 -9.05
N ALA A 111 -10.43 3.07 -9.48
CA ALA A 111 -10.37 3.54 -10.86
C ALA A 111 -10.16 2.37 -11.82
N LEU A 112 -9.19 1.49 -11.54
CA LEU A 112 -8.93 0.31 -12.36
C LEU A 112 -10.14 -0.65 -12.41
N ALA A 113 -10.84 -0.84 -11.29
CA ALA A 113 -12.05 -1.66 -11.27
C ALA A 113 -13.16 -1.08 -12.17
N ARG A 114 -13.37 0.24 -12.13
CA ARG A 114 -14.33 0.92 -13.01
C ARG A 114 -13.93 0.80 -14.48
N ASP A 115 -12.65 0.99 -14.79
CA ASP A 115 -12.16 0.87 -16.17
C ASP A 115 -12.35 -0.55 -16.71
N ILE A 116 -12.17 -1.59 -15.89
CA ILE A 116 -12.41 -2.98 -16.29
C ILE A 116 -13.90 -3.25 -16.57
N GLU A 117 -14.80 -2.70 -15.75
CA GLU A 117 -16.25 -2.86 -15.94
C GLU A 117 -16.78 -2.11 -17.17
N MET A 118 -16.09 -1.04 -17.60
CA MET A 118 -16.43 -0.29 -18.81
C MET A 118 -15.84 -0.89 -20.09
N LEU A 119 -15.00 -1.94 -19.99
CA LEU A 119 -14.51 -2.65 -21.17
C LEU A 119 -15.63 -3.51 -21.77
N PRO A 120 -15.82 -3.47 -23.10
CA PRO A 120 -16.82 -4.29 -23.80
C PRO A 120 -16.60 -5.81 -23.61
#